data_AF-A0A961W433-F1
#
_entry.id   AF-A0A961W433-F1
#
_cell.length_a   1.000
_cell.length_b   1.000
_cell.length_c   1.000
_cell.angle_alpha   90.00
_cell.angle_beta   90.00
_cell.angle_gamma   90.00
#
_symmetry.space_group_name_H-M   'P 1'
#
loop_
_entity.id
_entity.type
_entity.pdbx_description
1 polymer ?
#
loop_
_entity_poly.entity_id
_entity_poly.type
_entity_poly.pdbx_seq_one_letter_code
_entity_poly.pdbx_strand_id
1 'polypeptide(L)'
;MTQFPDFSTLGWQRPAGSAPAATGEAWQTPEGIAVKPVFTPDDAAGLDFLATLPGIAPYLRGPYPTMYANQPWTIRQYAGFSTAEDSNAFYRR
;
A
#
# COMPACT_ATOMS: atom_id res chain seq x y z
N MET A 1 -45.89 1.56 -2.49
CA MET A 1 -45.27 1.37 -3.82
C MET A 1 -43.88 1.94 -3.74
N THR A 2 -42.86 1.07 -3.79
CA THR A 2 -41.48 1.45 -3.45
C THR A 2 -40.82 2.15 -4.64
N GLN A 3 -40.53 3.45 -4.49
CA GLN A 3 -39.89 4.30 -5.49
C GLN A 3 -38.37 4.02 -5.58
N PHE A 4 -37.99 2.80 -5.96
CA PHE A 4 -36.58 2.54 -6.27
C PHE A 4 -36.31 2.89 -7.73
N PRO A 5 -35.35 3.79 -8.02
CA PRO A 5 -34.95 4.10 -9.40
C PRO A 5 -34.38 2.84 -10.08
N ASP A 6 -34.69 2.66 -11.36
CA ASP A 6 -34.11 1.60 -12.18
C ASP A 6 -32.74 2.03 -12.70
N PHE A 7 -31.68 1.56 -12.04
CA PHE A 7 -30.30 1.86 -12.39
C PHE A 7 -29.79 1.09 -13.61
N SER A 8 -30.56 0.15 -14.18
CA SER A 8 -30.16 -0.60 -15.39
C SER A 8 -30.18 0.24 -16.67
N THR A 9 -30.87 1.39 -16.64
CA THR A 9 -31.00 2.31 -17.78
C THR A 9 -29.95 3.42 -17.79
N LEU A 10 -29.15 3.55 -16.74
CA LEU A 10 -28.09 4.54 -16.69
C LEU A 10 -26.90 4.07 -17.52
N GLY A 11 -26.69 4.73 -18.67
CA GLY A 11 -25.47 4.57 -19.45
C GLY A 11 -24.24 4.96 -18.61
N TRP A 12 -23.23 4.09 -18.58
CA TRP A 12 -22.00 4.39 -17.87
C TRP A 12 -21.34 5.63 -18.49
N GLN A 13 -21.20 6.68 -17.68
CA GLN A 13 -20.37 7.84 -18.01
C GLN A 13 -19.08 7.73 -17.21
N ARG A 14 -17.93 7.71 -17.91
CA ARG A 14 -16.64 7.91 -17.25
C ARG A 14 -16.69 9.29 -16.60
N PRO A 15 -16.59 9.42 -15.27
CA PRO A 15 -16.41 10.72 -14.66
C PRO A 15 -15.18 11.35 -15.31
N ALA A 16 -15.30 12.60 -15.78
CA ALA A 16 -14.14 13.35 -16.24
C ALA A 16 -13.21 13.54 -15.05
N GLY A 17 -12.26 12.63 -14.87
CA GLY A 17 -11.19 12.77 -13.90
C GLY A 17 -10.26 13.85 -14.40
N SER A 18 -10.57 15.11 -14.17
CA SER A 18 -9.49 16.09 -14.09
C SER A 18 -8.72 15.71 -12.83
N ALA A 19 -7.57 15.06 -12.98
CA ALA A 19 -6.62 15.02 -11.88
C ALA A 19 -6.44 16.48 -11.44
N PRO A 20 -6.62 16.81 -10.15
CA PRO A 20 -6.35 18.17 -9.70
C PRO A 20 -4.94 18.53 -10.17
N ALA A 21 -4.79 19.70 -10.79
CA ALA A 21 -3.47 20.22 -11.09
C ALA A 21 -2.66 20.18 -9.79
N ALA A 22 -1.40 19.77 -9.85
CA ALA A 22 -0.52 19.68 -8.69
C ALA A 22 -0.25 21.09 -8.13
N THR A 23 -1.23 21.66 -7.42
CA THR A 23 -1.15 22.98 -6.82
C THR A 23 -0.64 22.81 -5.40
N GLY A 24 0.68 22.81 -5.24
CA GLY A 24 1.36 22.75 -3.95
C GLY A 24 2.87 22.60 -4.13
N GLU A 25 3.64 23.15 -3.19
CA GLU A 25 5.09 22.95 -3.12
C GLU A 25 5.39 21.49 -2.73
N ALA A 26 6.49 20.93 -3.24
CA ALA A 26 6.92 19.60 -2.86
C ALA A 26 7.41 19.58 -1.41
N TRP A 27 6.99 18.58 -0.64
CA TRP A 27 7.51 18.40 0.71
C TRP A 27 8.93 17.81 0.64
N GLN A 28 9.90 18.50 1.25
CA GLN A 28 11.26 17.99 1.40
C GLN A 28 11.36 17.11 2.64
N THR A 29 11.66 15.82 2.45
CA THR A 29 11.91 14.92 3.57
C THR A 29 13.31 15.13 4.15
N PRO A 30 13.58 14.71 5.40
CA PRO A 30 14.93 14.75 5.99
C PRO A 30 16.00 14.02 5.16
N GLU A 31 15.60 13.04 4.35
CA GLU A 31 16.46 12.28 3.45
C GLU A 31 16.79 13.03 2.14
N GLY A 32 16.26 14.25 1.95
CA GLY A 32 16.51 15.07 0.76
C GLY A 32 15.67 14.66 -0.46
N ILE A 33 14.53 14.00 -0.24
CA ILE A 33 13.62 13.57 -1.31
C ILE A 33 12.46 14.57 -1.40
N ALA A 34 12.27 15.14 -2.59
CA ALA A 34 11.15 16.02 -2.89
C ALA A 34 9.89 15.21 -3.22
N VAL A 35 8.89 15.22 -2.33
CA VAL A 35 7.62 14.51 -2.50
C VAL A 35 6.58 15.44 -3.12
N LYS A 36 6.15 15.14 -4.35
CA LYS A 36 5.09 15.88 -5.04
C LYS A 36 3.75 15.73 -4.29
N PRO A 37 2.89 16.77 -4.26
CA PRO A 37 1.57 16.68 -3.61
C PRO A 37 0.58 15.81 -4.40
N VAL A 38 0.80 15.64 -5.71
CA VAL A 38 -0.01 14.82 -6.61
C VAL A 38 0.91 14.06 -7.54
N PHE A 39 0.65 12.77 -7.71
CA PHE A 39 1.27 11.89 -8.69
C PHE A 39 0.25 11.50 -9.75
N THR A 40 0.71 11.38 -10.99
CA THR A 40 -0.08 11.13 -12.19
C THR A 40 0.44 9.87 -12.90
N PRO A 41 -0.30 9.31 -13.88
CA PRO A 41 0.21 8.20 -14.69
C PRO A 41 1.55 8.49 -15.38
N ASP A 42 1.82 9.76 -15.72
CA ASP A 42 3.09 10.17 -16.34
C ASP A 42 4.29 9.98 -15.39
N ASP A 43 4.07 10.03 -14.07
CA ASP A 43 5.12 9.77 -13.08
C ASP A 43 5.54 8.29 -13.03
N ALA A 44 4.75 7.38 -13.61
CA ALA A 44 5.09 5.98 -13.77
C ALA A 44 5.74 5.68 -15.14
N ALA A 45 5.84 6.67 -16.03
CA ALA A 45 6.42 6.49 -17.35
C ALA A 45 7.90 6.11 -17.26
N GLY A 46 8.30 5.10 -18.04
CA GLY A 46 9.69 4.64 -18.10
C GLY A 46 10.11 3.67 -16.98
N LEU A 47 9.23 3.36 -16.02
CA LEU A 47 9.50 2.31 -15.03
C LEU A 47 9.41 0.92 -15.70
N ASP A 48 10.53 0.20 -15.74
CA ASP A 48 10.66 -1.10 -16.40
C ASP A 48 10.15 -2.29 -15.56
N PHE A 49 9.81 -2.04 -14.29
CA PHE A 49 9.47 -3.07 -13.31
C PHE A 49 8.00 -3.14 -12.91
N LEU A 50 7.12 -2.39 -13.60
CA LEU A 50 5.69 -2.33 -13.26
C LEU A 50 4.97 -3.67 -13.45
N ALA A 51 5.41 -4.51 -14.39
CA ALA A 51 4.79 -5.80 -14.72
C ALA A 51 5.41 -7.01 -14.00
N THR A 52 6.21 -6.78 -12.95
CA THR A 52 6.82 -7.86 -12.15
C THR A 52 5.81 -8.63 -11.29
N LEU A 53 6.20 -9.82 -10.80
CA LEU A 53 5.40 -10.66 -9.92
C LEU A 53 6.11 -10.89 -8.58
N PRO A 54 5.38 -11.05 -7.46
CA PRO A 54 5.95 -11.43 -6.18
C PRO A 54 6.59 -12.83 -6.28
N GLY A 55 7.67 -13.07 -5.53
CA GLY A 55 8.41 -14.34 -5.55
C GLY A 55 9.26 -14.58 -6.80
N ILE A 56 9.38 -13.60 -7.70
CA ILE A 56 10.24 -13.64 -8.88
C ILE A 56 11.21 -12.46 -8.83
N ALA A 57 12.48 -12.69 -9.14
CA ALA A 57 13.49 -11.64 -9.21
C ALA A 57 13.03 -10.48 -10.12
N PRO A 58 13.24 -9.20 -9.73
CA PRO A 58 14.06 -8.72 -8.62
C PRO A 58 13.32 -8.60 -7.27
N TYR A 59 12.18 -9.27 -7.10
CA TYR A 59 11.42 -9.35 -5.84
C TYR A 59 10.84 -8.02 -5.33
N LEU A 60 10.65 -7.04 -6.21
CA LEU A 60 10.06 -5.73 -5.88
C LEU A 60 8.69 -5.82 -5.21
N ARG A 61 7.89 -6.83 -5.56
CA ARG A 61 6.54 -7.06 -5.01
C ARG A 61 6.53 -8.02 -3.81
N GLY A 62 7.71 -8.40 -3.32
CA GLY A 62 7.90 -9.29 -2.18
C GLY A 62 8.58 -10.61 -2.55
N PRO A 63 9.22 -11.28 -1.58
CA PRO A 63 10.04 -12.46 -1.81
C PRO A 63 9.25 -13.76 -2.01
N TYR A 64 7.96 -13.82 -1.68
CA TYR A 64 7.14 -15.04 -1.76
C TYR A 64 5.94 -14.85 -2.71
N PRO A 65 5.58 -15.86 -3.54
CA PRO A 65 4.54 -15.70 -4.56
C PRO A 65 3.16 -15.28 -4.05
N THR A 66 2.75 -15.76 -2.87
CA THR A 66 1.43 -15.44 -2.30
C THR A 66 1.47 -14.31 -1.28
N MET A 67 2.67 -13.88 -0.86
CA MET A 67 2.87 -12.97 0.28
C MET A 67 1.88 -13.26 1.42
N TYR A 68 1.14 -12.24 1.87
CA TYR A 68 0.21 -12.32 2.99
C TYR A 68 -1.18 -12.86 2.64
N ALA A 69 -1.43 -13.25 1.38
CA ALA A 69 -2.71 -13.84 1.00
C ALA A 69 -2.95 -15.22 1.64
N ASN A 70 -1.87 -15.97 1.90
CA ASN A 70 -1.94 -17.29 2.56
C ASN A 70 -1.49 -17.24 4.03
N GLN A 71 -0.41 -16.51 4.33
CA GLN A 71 0.14 -16.42 5.68
C GLN A 71 0.53 -14.96 5.98
N PRO A 72 -0.08 -14.29 6.97
CA PRO A 72 0.29 -12.92 7.34
C PRO A 72 1.71 -12.88 7.91
N TRP A 73 2.27 -11.68 8.03
CA TRP A 73 3.57 -11.49 8.68
C TRP A 73 3.52 -12.01 10.13
N THR A 74 4.64 -12.54 10.61
CA THR A 74 4.73 -13.00 12.00
C THR A 74 4.64 -11.79 12.92
N ILE A 75 3.67 -11.80 13.84
CA ILE A 75 3.64 -10.85 14.94
C ILE A 75 4.78 -11.21 15.89
N ARG A 76 5.85 -10.40 15.92
CA ARG A 76 7.00 -10.57 16.80
C ARG A 76 7.11 -9.37 17.72
N GLN A 77 6.52 -9.48 18.90
CA GLN A 77 6.60 -8.44 19.91
C GLN A 77 7.99 -8.46 20.55
N TYR A 78 8.69 -7.33 20.49
CA TYR A 78 9.87 -7.12 21.33
C TYR A 78 9.37 -6.83 22.74
N ALA A 79 9.54 -7.81 23.62
CA ALA A 79 9.26 -7.71 25.04
C ALA A 79 10.47 -8.20 25.82
N GLY A 80 10.59 -7.79 27.07
CA GLY A 80 11.66 -8.16 27.99
C GLY A 80 11.49 -7.41 29.30
N PHE A 81 11.78 -8.08 30.41
CA PHE A 81 11.63 -7.56 31.76
C PHE A 81 12.96 -7.67 32.52
N SER A 82 13.01 -7.03 33.68
CA SER A 82 14.22 -6.87 34.50
C SER A 82 14.97 -8.18 34.77
N THR A 83 14.26 -9.31 34.91
CA THR A 83 14.87 -10.63 35.13
C THR A 83 14.57 -11.58 33.97
N ALA A 84 15.43 -12.59 33.81
CA ALA A 84 15.24 -13.64 32.81
C ALA A 84 13.99 -14.48 33.11
N GLU A 85 13.72 -14.73 34.39
CA GLU A 85 12.56 -15.47 34.88
C GLU A 85 11.25 -14.75 34.51
N ASP A 86 11.16 -13.45 34.78
CA ASP A 86 9.96 -12.65 34.48
C ASP A 86 9.74 -12.55 32.97
N SER A 87 10.81 -12.39 32.20
CA SER A 87 10.77 -12.38 30.73
C SER A 87 10.23 -13.69 30.17
N ASN A 88 10.77 -14.83 30.62
CA ASN A 88 10.32 -16.15 30.18
C ASN A 88 8.87 -16.46 30.60
N ALA A 89 8.47 -16.02 31.80
CA ALA A 89 7.10 -16.16 32.26
C ALA A 89 6.11 -15.34 31.41
N PHE A 90 6.51 -14.18 30.89
CA PHE A 90 5.70 -13.38 29.98
C PHE A 90 5.60 -13.97 28.57
N TYR A 91 6.71 -14.44 27.98
CA TYR A 91 6.71 -14.95 26.60
C TYR A 91 5.82 -16.17 26.36
N ARG A 92 5.45 -16.89 27.42
CA ARG A 92 4.63 -18.11 27.36
C ARG A 92 3.14 -17.87 27.62
N ARG A 93 2.75 -16.64 27.94
CA ARG A 93 1.35 -16.23 28.12
C ARG A 93 0.79 -15.77 26.78
#